data_AF-A0A816J6S7-F1
#
_entry.id   AF-A0A816J6S7-F1
#
_cell.length_a   1.000
_cell.length_b   1.000
_cell.length_c   1.000
_cell.angle_alpha   90.00
_cell.angle_beta   90.00
_cell.angle_gamma   90.00
#
_symmetry.space_group_name_H-M   'P 1'
#
loop_
_entity.id
_entity.type
_entity.pdbx_description
1 polymer ?
#
loop_
_entity_poly.entity_id
_entity_poly.type
_entity_poly.pdbx_seq_one_letter_code
_entity_poly.pdbx_strand_id
1 'polypeptide(L)'
;LFISWIPKLTTSYPLSTKSRWIVDERGQRVKLACVNWPAHLQPAVAEGLKACSKQPLDSISKKIVSMGFNCVRLTWPLDLMTNDTLALKVTVKQSFERLNLLDDVLGIQTHNPKILNLPIFNAFQEVVSNLGQNGVMVILDNHLTTPGWCCSDNDLDAFFEYPNFDPAVWAK
;
A
#
# COMPACT_ATOMS: atom_id res chain seq x y z
N LEU A 1 -28.74 -26.64 -1.96
CA LEU A 1 -27.28 -26.77 -2.12
C LEU A 1 -26.64 -25.45 -1.74
N PHE A 2 -26.27 -25.26 -0.47
CA PHE A 2 -25.56 -24.08 -0.01
C PHE A 2 -24.07 -24.31 -0.22
N ILE A 3 -23.47 -23.62 -1.21
CA ILE A 3 -22.03 -23.59 -1.37
C ILE A 3 -21.52 -22.60 -0.33
N SER A 4 -21.12 -23.10 0.84
CA SER A 4 -20.41 -22.30 1.83
C SER A 4 -19.03 -21.98 1.28
N TRP A 5 -18.84 -20.76 0.80
CA TRP A 5 -17.53 -20.24 0.46
C TRP A 5 -16.81 -19.92 1.77
N ILE A 6 -16.09 -20.90 2.32
CA ILE A 6 -15.17 -20.64 3.43
C ILE A 6 -14.03 -19.82 2.82
N PRO A 7 -13.81 -18.56 3.23
CA PRO A 7 -12.61 -17.85 2.83
C PRO A 7 -11.43 -18.67 3.35
N LYS A 8 -10.65 -19.20 2.41
CA LYS A 8 -9.45 -19.95 2.73
C LYS A 8 -8.48 -18.94 3.33
N LEU A 9 -8.39 -18.90 4.66
CA LEU A 9 -7.36 -18.15 5.37
C LEU A 9 -6.03 -18.52 4.70
N THR A 10 -5.35 -17.51 4.14
CA THR A 10 -4.07 -17.67 3.46
C THR A 10 -3.01 -17.92 4.53
N THR A 11 -2.92 -19.15 5.03
CA THR A 11 -2.00 -19.55 6.11
C THR A 11 -0.79 -20.30 5.58
N SER A 12 -0.25 -19.92 4.43
CA SER A 12 1.02 -20.52 4.02
C SER A 12 2.02 -19.45 3.62
N TYR A 13 2.61 -18.92 4.67
CA TYR A 13 3.84 -18.15 4.67
C TYR A 13 4.88 -19.00 5.42
N PRO A 14 6.13 -19.12 4.95
CA PRO A 14 6.71 -18.42 3.82
C PRO A 14 6.37 -19.03 2.46
N LEU A 15 6.24 -18.17 1.45
CA LEU A 15 6.23 -18.56 0.05
C LEU A 15 7.65 -18.85 -0.43
N SER A 16 7.80 -19.78 -1.37
CA SER A 16 9.08 -20.09 -2.01
C SER A 16 8.92 -20.28 -3.51
N THR A 17 10.03 -20.36 -4.24
CA THR A 17 10.03 -20.62 -5.69
C THR A 17 10.45 -22.06 -5.97
N LYS A 18 9.67 -22.77 -6.78
CA LYS A 18 10.05 -24.07 -7.35
C LYS A 18 10.03 -23.98 -8.87
N SER A 19 11.21 -23.89 -9.48
CA SER A 19 11.35 -23.54 -10.91
C SER A 19 10.59 -22.24 -11.21
N ARG A 20 9.64 -22.25 -12.15
CA ARG A 20 8.83 -21.08 -12.54
C ARG A 20 7.62 -20.79 -11.63
N TRP A 21 7.40 -21.58 -10.60
CA TRP A 21 6.19 -21.47 -9.76
C TRP A 21 6.48 -20.88 -8.40
N ILE A 22 5.57 -20.02 -7.94
CA ILE A 22 5.46 -19.67 -6.52
C ILE A 22 4.69 -20.80 -5.84
N VAL A 23 5.26 -21.34 -4.78
CA VAL A 23 4.68 -22.43 -3.99
C VAL A 23 4.63 -22.07 -2.52
N ASP A 24 3.67 -22.69 -1.84
CA ASP A 24 3.47 -22.58 -0.41
C ASP A 24 4.38 -23.56 0.36
N GLU A 25 4.34 -23.56 1.69
CA GLU A 25 5.17 -24.45 2.53
C GLU A 25 4.92 -25.94 2.27
N ARG A 26 3.72 -26.29 1.76
CA ARG A 26 3.34 -27.66 1.40
C ARG A 26 3.72 -27.98 -0.05
N GLY A 27 4.39 -27.07 -0.75
CA GLY A 27 4.74 -27.18 -2.16
C GLY A 27 3.56 -27.01 -3.12
N GLN A 28 2.41 -26.52 -2.64
CA GLN A 28 1.24 -26.26 -3.49
C GLN A 28 1.45 -24.95 -4.25
N ARG A 29 1.09 -24.94 -5.54
CA ARG A 29 1.22 -23.74 -6.37
C ARG A 29 0.28 -22.64 -5.88
N VAL A 30 0.85 -21.46 -5.64
CA VAL A 30 0.12 -20.23 -5.33
C VAL A 30 0.06 -19.38 -6.58
N LYS A 31 -1.14 -19.00 -7.02
CA LYS A 31 -1.34 -18.02 -8.09
C LYS A 31 -1.69 -16.68 -7.46
N LEU A 32 -0.88 -15.67 -7.74
CA LEU A 32 -1.13 -14.30 -7.32
C LEU A 32 -2.13 -13.66 -8.27
N ALA A 33 -3.31 -13.33 -7.74
CA ALA A 33 -4.32 -12.52 -8.40
C ALA A 33 -4.40 -11.20 -7.63
N CYS A 34 -3.63 -10.21 -8.08
CA CYS A 34 -3.46 -8.97 -7.33
C CYS A 34 -4.20 -7.80 -7.96
N VAL A 35 -4.61 -6.85 -7.11
CA VAL A 35 -4.95 -5.48 -7.52
C VAL A 35 -3.78 -4.55 -7.23
N ASN A 36 -3.67 -3.46 -7.97
CA ASN A 36 -2.75 -2.38 -7.66
C ASN A 36 -3.46 -1.36 -6.76
N TRP A 37 -2.87 -1.05 -5.60
CA TRP A 37 -3.37 -0.01 -4.71
C TRP A 37 -2.31 1.08 -4.53
N PRO A 38 -2.52 2.28 -5.08
CA PRO A 38 -1.55 3.36 -4.98
C PRO A 38 -1.48 3.94 -3.56
N ALA A 39 -0.26 4.12 -3.04
CA ALA A 39 0.03 4.86 -1.80
C ALA A 39 1.29 5.75 -1.93
N HIS A 40 1.81 5.92 -3.15
CA HIS A 40 3.01 6.70 -3.45
C HIS A 40 2.75 8.14 -3.91
N LEU A 41 1.48 8.56 -4.03
CA LEU A 41 1.12 9.91 -4.46
C LEU A 41 1.51 10.96 -3.41
N GLN A 42 1.34 12.25 -3.72
CA GLN A 42 1.84 13.38 -2.90
C GLN A 42 1.53 13.27 -1.40
N PRO A 43 0.33 12.83 -0.95
CA PRO A 43 0.08 12.71 0.49
C PRO A 43 0.77 11.51 1.17
N ALA A 44 1.37 10.60 0.38
CA ALA A 44 2.00 9.34 0.78
C ALA A 44 1.07 8.42 1.60
N VAL A 45 -0.23 8.47 1.32
CA VAL A 45 -1.27 7.67 1.97
C VAL A 45 -2.05 6.92 0.89
N ALA A 46 -2.49 5.70 1.21
CA ALA A 46 -3.23 4.85 0.28
C ALA A 46 -4.49 5.54 -0.27
N GLU A 47 -4.66 5.49 -1.59
CA GLU A 47 -5.78 6.08 -2.30
C GLU A 47 -7.12 5.49 -1.85
N GLY A 48 -8.20 6.25 -2.01
CA GLY A 48 -9.55 5.81 -1.64
C GLY A 48 -9.85 5.85 -0.13
N LEU A 49 -8.83 6.02 0.72
CA LEU A 49 -9.00 6.46 2.11
C LEU A 49 -9.35 7.96 2.19
N LYS A 50 -8.87 8.72 1.20
CA LYS A 50 -9.22 10.12 0.93
C LYS A 50 -10.41 10.22 -0.06
N ALA A 51 -11.03 11.39 -0.15
CA ALA A 51 -12.37 11.65 -0.67
C ALA A 51 -12.66 11.14 -2.10
N CYS A 52 -13.96 11.07 -2.38
CA CYS A 52 -14.71 10.33 -3.42
C CYS A 52 -15.13 8.90 -3.07
N SER A 53 -14.32 8.08 -2.38
CA SER A 53 -14.75 6.72 -1.98
C SER A 53 -15.19 6.58 -0.53
N LYS A 54 -14.67 7.40 0.41
CA LYS A 54 -15.12 7.46 1.82
C LYS A 54 -15.34 6.08 2.47
N GLN A 55 -14.63 5.05 1.99
CA GLN A 55 -14.85 3.69 2.48
C GLN A 55 -13.95 3.51 3.70
N PRO A 56 -14.46 2.90 4.78
CA PRO A 56 -13.60 2.39 5.83
C PRO A 56 -12.53 1.48 5.21
N LEU A 57 -11.29 1.57 5.68
CA LEU A 57 -10.16 0.73 5.23
C LEU A 57 -10.55 -0.75 5.11
N ASP A 58 -11.23 -1.27 6.13
CA ASP A 58 -11.71 -2.64 6.19
C ASP A 58 -12.74 -3.00 5.10
N SER A 59 -13.58 -2.03 4.69
CA SER A 59 -14.54 -2.25 3.60
C SER A 59 -13.83 -2.39 2.26
N ILE A 60 -12.73 -1.65 2.04
CA ILE A 60 -11.91 -1.78 0.82
C ILE A 60 -11.25 -3.16 0.78
N SER A 61 -10.59 -3.57 1.86
CA SER A 61 -9.93 -4.87 1.97
C SER A 61 -10.91 -6.03 1.75
N LYS A 62 -12.11 -5.98 2.35
CA LYS A 62 -13.17 -6.97 2.14
C LYS A 62 -13.69 -6.97 0.70
N LYS A 63 -13.81 -5.79 0.08
CA LYS A 63 -14.21 -5.68 -1.33
C LYS A 63 -13.23 -6.43 -2.23
N ILE A 64 -11.92 -6.22 -2.03
CA ILE A 64 -10.85 -6.90 -2.78
C ILE A 64 -11.00 -8.43 -2.69
N VAL A 65 -11.21 -8.95 -1.48
CA VAL A 65 -11.45 -10.39 -1.26
C VAL A 65 -12.73 -10.86 -1.96
N SER A 66 -13.84 -10.12 -1.84
CA SER A 66 -15.10 -10.48 -2.50
C SER A 66 -15.05 -10.48 -4.02
N MET A 67 -14.12 -9.71 -4.61
CA MET A 67 -13.85 -9.73 -6.05
C MET A 67 -12.97 -10.91 -6.48
N GLY A 68 -12.48 -11.71 -5.53
CA GLY A 68 -11.68 -12.91 -5.77
C GLY A 68 -10.17 -12.67 -5.85
N PHE A 69 -9.70 -11.47 -5.49
CA PHE A 69 -8.27 -11.19 -5.40
C PHE A 69 -7.69 -11.71 -4.08
N ASN A 70 -6.43 -12.17 -4.12
CA ASN A 70 -5.72 -12.70 -2.96
C ASN A 70 -4.47 -11.90 -2.60
N CYS A 71 -4.15 -10.86 -3.36
CA CYS A 71 -3.03 -9.98 -3.08
C CYS A 71 -3.28 -8.52 -3.50
N VAL A 72 -2.47 -7.64 -2.94
CA VAL A 72 -2.39 -6.23 -3.31
C VAL A 72 -0.95 -5.89 -3.61
N ARG A 73 -0.69 -5.32 -4.79
CA ARG A 73 0.54 -4.56 -5.06
C ARG A 73 0.37 -3.19 -4.45
N LEU A 74 1.02 -2.95 -3.32
CA LEU A 74 0.95 -1.71 -2.57
C LEU A 74 2.19 -0.89 -2.88
N THR A 75 1.99 0.17 -3.66
CA THR A 75 3.07 1.04 -4.11
C THR A 75 3.43 2.04 -3.03
N TRP A 76 4.70 2.36 -2.82
CA TRP A 76 5.17 3.37 -1.87
C TRP A 76 6.34 4.20 -2.44
N PRO A 77 6.55 5.44 -1.98
CA PRO A 77 7.68 6.26 -2.39
C PRO A 77 8.90 6.01 -1.48
N LEU A 78 10.11 5.95 -2.02
CA LEU A 78 11.34 5.64 -1.27
C LEU A 78 11.49 6.51 -0.02
N ASP A 79 11.19 7.81 -0.13
CA ASP A 79 11.22 8.77 0.97
C ASP A 79 10.42 8.31 2.20
N LEU A 80 9.37 7.51 2.04
CA LEU A 80 8.60 6.97 3.16
C LEU A 80 9.45 6.06 4.07
N MET A 81 10.51 5.43 3.54
CA MET A 81 11.39 4.53 4.28
C MET A 81 12.74 5.15 4.61
N THR A 82 13.14 6.22 3.93
CA THR A 82 14.49 6.81 4.05
C THR A 82 14.49 8.20 4.69
N ASN A 83 13.35 8.89 4.70
CA ASN A 83 13.19 10.20 5.31
C ASN A 83 12.38 10.12 6.61
N ASP A 84 13.07 9.98 7.74
CA ASP A 84 12.47 9.91 9.07
C ASP A 84 11.54 11.10 9.40
N THR A 85 11.82 12.28 8.84
CA THR A 85 10.97 13.45 9.08
C THR A 85 9.63 13.28 8.39
N LEU A 86 9.61 12.85 7.13
CA LEU A 86 8.37 12.53 6.42
C LEU A 86 7.65 11.36 7.07
N ALA A 87 8.38 10.26 7.33
CA ALA A 87 7.83 9.00 7.79
C ALA A 87 7.22 9.09 9.20
N LEU A 88 7.94 9.71 10.15
CA LEU A 88 7.66 9.62 11.58
C LEU A 88 7.14 10.93 12.20
N LYS A 89 7.45 12.10 11.60
CA LYS A 89 7.08 13.41 12.18
C LYS A 89 5.89 14.06 11.50
N VAL A 90 5.68 13.81 10.21
CA VAL A 90 4.51 14.32 9.48
C VAL A 90 3.33 13.39 9.70
N THR A 91 2.22 13.93 10.20
CA THR A 91 0.97 13.16 10.32
C THR A 91 0.19 13.17 9.01
N VAL A 92 -0.72 12.22 8.85
CA VAL A 92 -1.66 12.19 7.71
C VAL A 92 -2.39 13.52 7.59
N LYS A 93 -2.94 14.05 8.69
CA LYS A 93 -3.59 15.37 8.70
C LYS A 93 -2.69 16.48 8.14
N GLN A 94 -1.46 16.59 8.65
CA GLN A 94 -0.52 17.62 8.24
C GLN A 94 -0.12 17.49 6.76
N SER A 95 0.07 16.26 6.27
CA SER A 95 0.37 15.98 4.87
C SER A 95 -0.73 16.53 3.96
N PHE A 96 -1.99 16.28 4.30
CA PHE A 96 -3.15 16.73 3.52
C PHE A 96 -3.40 18.24 3.65
N GLU A 97 -3.26 18.82 4.84
CA GLU A 97 -3.40 20.26 5.06
C GLU A 97 -2.36 21.07 4.27
N ARG A 98 -1.10 20.59 4.20
CA ARG A 98 -0.04 21.21 3.39
C ARG A 98 -0.34 21.21 1.88
N LEU A 99 -1.14 20.25 1.43
CA LEU A 99 -1.57 20.12 0.04
C LEU A 99 -2.93 20.81 -0.22
N ASN A 100 -3.47 21.52 0.76
CA ASN A 100 -4.78 22.18 0.71
C ASN A 100 -5.95 21.21 0.44
N LEU A 101 -5.83 19.96 0.90
CA LEU A 101 -6.81 18.87 0.73
C LEU A 101 -7.75 18.76 1.93
N LEU A 102 -8.46 19.83 2.26
CA LEU A 102 -9.27 19.92 3.50
C LEU A 102 -10.51 19.01 3.48
N ASP A 103 -11.16 18.84 2.34
CA ASP A 103 -12.31 17.94 2.19
C ASP A 103 -11.93 16.47 2.42
N ASP A 104 -10.71 16.09 2.02
CA ASP A 104 -10.15 14.77 2.25
C ASP A 104 -9.89 14.52 3.73
N VAL A 105 -9.38 15.52 4.46
CA VAL A 105 -9.19 15.47 5.92
C VAL A 105 -10.52 15.17 6.62
N LEU A 106 -11.60 15.85 6.23
CA LEU A 106 -12.94 15.58 6.79
C LEU A 106 -13.44 14.17 6.43
N GLY A 107 -13.17 13.71 5.21
CA GLY A 107 -13.50 12.35 4.77
C GLY A 107 -12.81 11.28 5.61
N ILE A 108 -11.50 11.43 5.83
CA ILE A 108 -10.69 10.54 6.67
C ILE A 108 -11.16 10.61 8.12
N GLN A 109 -11.39 11.80 8.68
CA GLN A 109 -11.89 11.96 10.06
C GLN A 109 -13.21 11.21 10.27
N THR A 110 -14.08 11.18 9.28
CA THR A 110 -15.39 10.54 9.38
C THR A 110 -15.32 9.02 9.30
N HIS A 111 -14.52 8.45 8.39
CA HIS A 111 -14.54 7.01 8.08
C HIS A 111 -13.34 6.25 8.64
N ASN A 112 -12.22 6.93 8.81
CA ASN A 112 -10.95 6.38 9.25
C ASN A 112 -10.27 7.29 10.30
N PRO A 113 -10.98 7.71 11.39
CA PRO A 113 -10.46 8.67 12.37
C PRO A 113 -9.15 8.23 13.03
N LYS A 114 -8.95 6.91 13.15
CA LYS A 114 -7.74 6.31 13.74
C LYS A 114 -6.47 6.63 12.95
N ILE A 115 -6.59 6.84 11.63
CA ILE A 115 -5.43 7.03 10.74
C ILE A 115 -5.03 8.51 10.68
N LEU A 116 -5.96 9.44 10.89
CA LEU A 116 -5.75 10.86 10.59
C LEU A 116 -4.58 11.49 11.36
N ASN A 117 -4.40 11.12 12.62
CA ASN A 117 -3.36 11.69 13.48
C ASN A 117 -2.10 10.81 13.57
N LEU A 118 -2.04 9.70 12.82
CA LEU A 118 -0.85 8.87 12.77
C LEU A 118 0.23 9.51 11.90
N PRO A 119 1.51 9.26 12.20
CA PRO A 119 2.58 9.44 11.23
C PRO A 119 2.29 8.67 9.94
N ILE A 120 2.75 9.19 8.80
CA ILE A 120 2.47 8.58 7.48
C ILE A 120 2.94 7.12 7.43
N PHE A 121 4.10 6.81 8.01
CA PHE A 121 4.61 5.44 8.07
C PHE A 121 3.68 4.51 8.87
N ASN A 122 3.18 4.95 10.02
CA ASN A 122 2.22 4.18 10.81
C ASN A 122 0.87 4.00 10.09
N ALA A 123 0.43 5.01 9.33
CA ALA A 123 -0.75 4.89 8.48
C ALA A 123 -0.56 3.81 7.40
N PHE A 124 0.63 3.75 6.78
CA PHE A 124 0.99 2.68 5.84
C PHE A 124 0.98 1.30 6.50
N GLN A 125 1.54 1.17 7.70
CA GLN A 125 1.50 -0.07 8.49
C GLN A 125 0.07 -0.51 8.81
N GLU A 126 -0.83 0.42 9.14
CA GLU A 126 -2.24 0.12 9.41
C GLU A 126 -2.94 -0.46 8.18
N VAL A 127 -2.65 0.06 6.98
CA VAL A 127 -3.15 -0.48 5.70
C VAL A 127 -2.67 -1.92 5.49
N VAL A 128 -1.36 -2.16 5.65
CA VAL A 128 -0.77 -3.50 5.50
C VAL A 128 -1.35 -4.48 6.53
N SER A 129 -1.49 -4.03 7.79
CA SER A 129 -2.09 -4.81 8.88
C SER A 129 -3.53 -5.19 8.58
N ASN A 130 -4.36 -4.24 8.11
CA ASN A 130 -5.75 -4.51 7.77
C ASN A 130 -5.89 -5.48 6.58
N LEU A 131 -5.02 -5.38 5.57
CA LEU A 131 -4.96 -6.34 4.46
C LEU A 131 -4.63 -7.75 4.97
N GLY A 132 -3.61 -7.87 5.84
CA GLY A 132 -3.24 -9.13 6.46
C GLY A 132 -4.35 -9.75 7.32
N GLN A 133 -5.04 -8.94 8.12
CA GLN A 133 -6.20 -9.36 8.92
C GLN A 133 -7.36 -9.90 8.06
N ASN A 134 -7.50 -9.40 6.84
CA ASN A 134 -8.49 -9.86 5.86
C ASN A 134 -7.98 -11.01 4.96
N GLY A 135 -6.79 -11.58 5.25
CA GLY A 135 -6.23 -12.69 4.49
C GLY A 135 -5.74 -12.31 3.09
N VAL A 136 -5.32 -11.07 2.90
CA VAL A 136 -4.80 -10.55 1.63
C VAL A 136 -3.28 -10.42 1.73
N MET A 137 -2.55 -11.03 0.79
CA MET A 137 -1.09 -10.88 0.71
C MET A 137 -0.72 -9.49 0.18
N VAL A 138 0.44 -8.97 0.59
CA VAL A 138 0.92 -7.66 0.14
C VAL A 138 2.24 -7.83 -0.60
N ILE A 139 2.31 -7.28 -1.80
CA ILE A 139 3.55 -7.08 -2.56
C ILE A 139 3.92 -5.62 -2.38
N LEU A 140 5.00 -5.36 -1.64
CA LEU A 140 5.53 -4.01 -1.47
C LEU A 140 6.28 -3.62 -2.75
N ASP A 141 5.83 -2.53 -3.36
CA ASP A 141 6.36 -2.01 -4.61
C ASP A 141 6.97 -0.64 -4.38
N ASN A 142 8.30 -0.55 -4.40
CA ASN A 142 8.95 0.75 -4.42
C ASN A 142 8.73 1.36 -5.80
N HIS A 143 7.95 2.44 -5.85
CA HIS A 143 7.39 2.94 -7.09
C HIS A 143 8.07 4.20 -7.62
N LEU A 144 8.45 5.10 -6.72
CA LEU A 144 9.08 6.40 -7.00
C LEU A 144 10.02 6.76 -5.86
N THR A 145 10.97 7.66 -6.09
CA THR A 145 11.81 8.16 -4.99
C THR A 145 11.00 9.08 -4.09
N THR A 146 10.37 10.08 -4.71
CA THR A 146 9.62 11.14 -4.01
C THR A 146 8.11 10.96 -4.18
N PRO A 147 7.29 11.35 -3.18
CA PRO A 147 5.83 11.24 -3.30
C PRO A 147 5.29 12.07 -4.48
N GLY A 148 4.62 11.43 -5.43
CA GLY A 148 4.30 12.09 -6.69
C GLY A 148 3.50 11.26 -7.68
N TRP A 149 3.15 11.89 -8.81
CA TRP A 149 2.62 11.20 -9.98
C TRP A 149 3.77 10.76 -10.86
N CYS A 150 3.76 9.49 -11.27
CA CYS A 150 4.80 8.94 -12.14
C CYS A 150 4.48 9.08 -13.63
N CYS A 151 5.48 8.67 -14.39
CA CYS A 151 5.36 8.02 -15.70
C CYS A 151 5.20 8.98 -16.88
N SER A 152 5.64 10.22 -16.72
CA SER A 152 5.87 11.12 -17.86
C SER A 152 7.20 10.81 -18.55
N ASP A 153 7.37 11.23 -19.80
CA ASP A 153 8.65 11.07 -20.53
C ASP A 153 9.84 11.78 -19.85
N ASN A 154 9.57 12.71 -18.93
CA ASN A 154 10.57 13.44 -18.15
C ASN A 154 10.68 12.94 -16.70
N ASP A 155 10.23 11.71 -16.41
CA ASP A 155 10.35 11.14 -15.08
C ASP A 155 11.83 10.94 -14.71
N LEU A 156 12.25 11.58 -13.62
CA LEU A 156 13.62 11.54 -13.15
C LEU A 156 13.91 10.35 -12.22
N ASP A 157 12.94 9.45 -12.03
CA ASP A 157 13.05 8.21 -11.23
C ASP A 157 13.18 6.93 -12.10
N ALA A 158 13.55 7.07 -13.38
CA ALA A 158 13.47 5.99 -14.36
C ALA A 158 14.52 4.86 -14.20
N PHE A 159 15.81 5.19 -13.98
CA PHE A 159 16.87 4.16 -13.94
C PHE A 159 18.09 4.58 -13.10
N PHE A 160 19.01 3.64 -12.85
CA PHE A 160 20.28 3.90 -12.15
C PHE A 160 21.01 5.12 -12.74
N GLU A 161 21.64 5.94 -11.87
CA GLU A 161 22.35 7.19 -12.21
C GLU A 161 21.45 8.39 -12.57
N TYR A 162 20.12 8.23 -12.54
CA TYR A 162 19.23 9.38 -12.62
C TYR A 162 19.32 10.26 -11.36
N PRO A 163 19.07 11.59 -11.48
CA PRO A 163 19.36 12.55 -10.41
C PRO A 163 18.68 12.26 -9.08
N ASN A 164 17.52 11.60 -9.12
CA ASN A 164 16.73 11.29 -7.92
C ASN A 164 16.98 9.87 -7.40
N PHE A 165 17.71 9.02 -8.13
CA PHE A 165 17.98 7.64 -7.71
C PHE A 165 19.42 7.47 -7.22
N ASP A 166 19.64 7.60 -5.90
CA ASP A 166 20.92 7.29 -5.25
C ASP A 166 20.91 5.85 -4.67
N PRO A 167 21.61 4.88 -5.27
CA PRO A 167 21.63 3.49 -4.79
C PRO A 167 22.27 3.35 -3.39
N ALA A 168 23.09 4.30 -2.94
CA ALA A 168 23.68 4.24 -1.60
C ALA A 168 22.63 4.43 -0.50
N VAL A 169 21.52 5.11 -0.79
CA VAL A 169 20.38 5.24 0.12
C VAL A 169 19.69 3.88 0.34
N TRP A 170 19.71 3.00 -0.66
CA TRP A 170 19.09 1.67 -0.61
C TRP A 170 19.92 0.60 0.09
N ALA A 171 21.25 0.78 0.13
CA ALA A 171 22.18 -0.23 0.62
C ALA A 171 22.47 -0.14 2.14
N LYS A 172 21.84 0.80 2.84
CA LYS A 172 21.94 0.97 4.31
C LYS A 172 20.88 0.16 5.04
#